data_AF-A0A971LF81-F1
#
_entry.id   AF-A0A971LF81-F1
#
_cell.length_a   1.000
_cell.length_b   1.000
_cell.length_c   1.000
_cell.angle_alpha   90.00
_cell.angle_beta   90.00
_cell.angle_gamma   90.00
#
_symmetry.space_group_name_H-M   'P 1'
#
loop_
_entity.id
_entity.type
_entity.pdbx_description
1 polymer ?
#
loop_
_entity_poly.entity_id
_entity_poly.type
_entity_poly.pdbx_seq_one_letter_code
_entity_poly.pdbx_strand_id
1 'polypeptide(L)'
;MIPIGSLISKIRAGFFWKQVSPIQELHNKQGLPDIPILFAHGLSDTYIPPAASEKLFDAKTGYRELLLVENAKHTESKYKDSPAYDQAVSRLLTAAEDKIIR
;
A
#
# COMPACT_ATOMS: atom_id res chain seq x y z
N MET A 1 -10.63 -18.85 16.32
CA MET A 1 -10.72 -18.82 14.84
C MET A 1 -9.39 -18.46 14.16
N ILE A 2 -8.75 -17.34 14.51
CA ILE A 2 -7.53 -16.86 13.84
C ILE A 2 -6.33 -17.84 13.89
N PRO A 3 -6.00 -18.49 15.02
CA PRO A 3 -4.85 -19.42 15.07
C PRO A 3 -5.05 -20.68 14.20
N ILE A 4 -6.27 -21.22 14.16
CA ILE A 4 -6.62 -22.39 13.34
C ILE A 4 -6.55 -22.01 11.86
N GLY A 5 -7.10 -20.84 11.49
CA GLY A 5 -6.99 -20.32 10.13
C GLY A 5 -5.54 -20.14 9.70
N SER A 6 -4.69 -19.58 10.57
CA SER A 6 -3.25 -19.44 10.28
C SER A 6 -2.53 -20.79 10.17
N LEU A 7 -2.96 -21.83 10.87
CA LEU A 7 -2.39 -23.18 10.74
C LEU A 7 -2.78 -23.83 9.41
N ILE A 8 -4.06 -23.72 9.02
CA ILE A 8 -4.53 -24.21 7.71
C ILE A 8 -3.78 -23.48 6.59
N SER A 9 -3.60 -22.16 6.71
CA SER A 9 -2.78 -21.37 5.78
C SER A 9 -1.34 -21.87 5.71
N LYS A 10 -0.73 -22.23 6.86
CA LYS A 10 0.61 -22.80 6.87
C LYS A 10 0.69 -24.11 6.08
N ILE A 11 -0.31 -24.99 6.25
CA ILE A 11 -0.37 -26.29 5.56
C ILE A 11 -0.60 -26.11 4.06
N ARG A 12 -1.51 -25.22 3.65
CA ARG A 12 -1.92 -25.08 2.24
C ARG A 12 -1.07 -24.12 1.42
N ALA A 13 -0.60 -23.03 2.04
CA ALA A 13 0.07 -21.92 1.38
C ALA A 13 1.51 -21.69 1.88
N GLY A 14 1.98 -22.45 2.87
CA GLY A 14 3.37 -22.44 3.31
C GLY A 14 3.74 -21.35 4.31
N PHE A 15 2.82 -20.46 4.70
CA PHE A 15 3.08 -19.36 5.64
C PHE A 15 2.00 -19.21 6.73
N PHE A 16 2.42 -18.73 7.90
CA PHE A 16 1.53 -18.22 8.94
C PHE A 16 1.18 -16.76 8.66
N TRP A 17 -0.03 -16.33 8.99
CA TRP A 17 -0.47 -14.94 8.76
C TRP A 17 0.41 -13.90 9.43
N LYS A 18 1.00 -14.22 10.60
CA LYS A 18 1.97 -13.35 11.29
C LYS A 18 3.24 -13.04 10.47
N GLN A 19 3.53 -13.84 9.45
CA GLN A 19 4.68 -13.64 8.56
C GLN A 19 4.37 -12.64 7.43
N VAL A 20 3.11 -12.25 7.25
CA VAL A 20 2.68 -11.34 6.20
C VAL A 20 2.39 -9.98 6.82
N SER A 21 3.34 -9.06 6.68
CA SER A 21 3.25 -7.72 7.23
C SER A 21 3.94 -6.72 6.29
N PRO A 22 3.18 -5.90 5.54
CA PRO A 22 3.77 -4.94 4.61
C PRO A 22 4.71 -3.95 5.28
N ILE A 23 4.40 -3.52 6.50
CA ILE A 23 5.27 -2.60 7.26
C ILE A 23 6.59 -3.26 7.64
N GLN A 24 6.56 -4.55 7.98
CA GLN A 24 7.78 -5.28 8.30
C GLN A 24 8.62 -5.55 7.05
N GLU A 25 7.99 -5.80 5.90
CA GLU A 25 8.69 -5.92 4.63
C GLU A 25 9.40 -4.62 4.25
N LEU A 26 8.73 -3.47 4.41
CA LEU A 26 9.37 -2.17 4.22
C LEU A 26 10.59 -2.02 5.13
N HIS A 27 10.47 -2.30 6.43
CA HIS A 27 11.62 -2.21 7.34
C HIS A 27 12.76 -3.18 6.95
N ASN A 28 12.44 -4.43 6.64
CA ASN A 28 13.42 -5.46 6.29
C ASN A 28 14.18 -5.14 4.99
N LYS A 29 13.52 -4.43 4.06
CA LYS A 29 14.07 -4.06 2.75
C LYS A 29 14.51 -2.59 2.69
N GLN A 30 14.82 -1.99 3.84
CA GLN A 30 15.32 -0.61 3.95
C GLN A 30 14.40 0.43 3.28
N GLY A 31 13.10 0.18 3.35
CA GLY A 31 12.03 1.00 2.77
C GLY A 31 11.84 0.80 1.26
N LEU A 32 12.37 -0.26 0.64
CA LEU A 32 12.20 -0.57 -0.79
C LEU A 32 12.55 0.64 -1.70
N PRO A 33 13.76 1.22 -1.63
CA PRO A 33 14.08 2.51 -2.25
C PRO A 33 13.89 2.54 -3.78
N ASP A 34 14.02 1.38 -4.43
CA ASP A 34 13.99 1.25 -5.90
C ASP A 34 12.60 0.93 -6.45
N ILE A 35 11.65 0.55 -5.59
CA ILE A 35 10.29 0.20 -6.01
C ILE A 35 9.38 1.42 -5.79
N PRO A 36 8.80 2.03 -6.84
CA PRO A 36 7.80 3.07 -6.68
C PRO A 36 6.51 2.49 -6.10
N ILE A 37 5.93 3.12 -5.07
CA ILE A 37 4.66 2.68 -4.46
C ILE A 37 3.72 3.86 -4.27
N LEU A 38 2.48 3.71 -4.76
CA LEU A 38 1.36 4.58 -4.46
C LEU A 38 0.48 3.92 -3.39
N PHE A 39 0.26 4.61 -2.27
CA PHE A 39 -0.71 4.24 -1.26
C PHE A 39 -1.99 5.04 -1.48
N ALA A 40 -3.03 4.44 -2.06
CA ALA A 40 -4.33 5.07 -2.22
C ALA A 40 -5.32 4.56 -1.16
N HIS A 41 -5.99 5.46 -0.45
CA HIS A 41 -6.89 5.10 0.65
C HIS A 41 -8.09 6.06 0.72
N GLY A 42 -9.27 5.54 1.07
CA GLY A 42 -10.46 6.36 1.29
C GLY A 42 -10.62 6.78 2.74
N LEU A 43 -10.85 8.06 3.01
CA LEU A 43 -10.93 8.59 4.39
C LEU A 43 -12.16 8.09 5.17
N SER A 44 -13.15 7.52 4.48
CA SER A 44 -14.34 6.90 5.07
C SER A 44 -14.27 5.36 5.08
N ASP A 45 -13.09 4.77 4.90
CA ASP A 45 -12.90 3.32 5.04
C ASP A 45 -13.08 2.88 6.50
N THR A 46 -14.08 2.03 6.75
CA THR A 46 -14.39 1.46 8.07
C THR A 46 -13.83 0.04 8.26
N TYR A 47 -13.24 -0.55 7.23
CA TYR A 47 -12.61 -1.88 7.26
C TYR A 47 -11.13 -1.78 7.61
N ILE A 48 -10.42 -0.82 7.02
CA ILE A 48 -9.01 -0.55 7.27
C ILE A 48 -8.87 0.95 7.53
N PRO A 49 -8.22 1.38 8.63
CA PRO A 49 -8.07 2.81 8.90
C PRO A 49 -7.05 3.44 7.93
N PRO A 50 -7.28 4.68 7.46
CA PRO A 50 -6.33 5.42 6.61
C PRO A 50 -4.91 5.51 7.19
N ALA A 51 -4.81 5.57 8.51
CA ALA A 51 -3.55 5.54 9.26
C ALA A 51 -2.66 4.32 8.94
N ALA A 52 -3.22 3.23 8.41
CA ALA A 52 -2.43 2.11 7.91
C ALA A 52 -1.61 2.50 6.68
N SER A 53 -2.21 3.20 5.72
CA SER A 53 -1.51 3.70 4.52
C SER A 53 -0.51 4.79 4.86
N GLU A 54 -0.83 5.69 5.80
CA GLU A 54 0.10 6.72 6.28
C GLU A 54 1.36 6.10 6.90
N LYS A 55 1.20 5.11 7.79
CA LYS A 55 2.35 4.39 8.38
C LYS A 55 3.23 3.69 7.35
N LEU A 56 2.62 3.12 6.30
CA LEU A 56 3.38 2.48 5.22
C LEU A 56 4.09 3.53 4.36
N PHE A 57 3.46 4.68 4.11
CA PHE A 57 4.08 5.79 3.41
C PHE A 57 5.30 6.33 4.16
N ASP A 58 5.20 6.49 5.48
CA ASP A 58 6.33 6.98 6.30
C ASP A 58 7.50 5.99 6.33
N ALA A 59 7.22 4.68 6.36
CA ALA A 59 8.25 3.64 6.36
C ALA A 59 8.88 3.40 4.98
N LYS A 60 8.24 3.84 3.90
CA LYS A 60 8.73 3.70 2.52
C LYS A 60 9.83 4.72 2.26
N THR A 61 10.93 4.30 1.65
CA THR A 61 12.03 5.19 1.20
C THR A 61 12.02 5.31 -0.31
N GLY A 62 12.79 6.25 -0.87
CA GLY A 62 12.75 6.51 -2.31
C GLY A 62 11.39 7.07 -2.75
N TYR A 63 11.05 6.85 -4.01
CA TYR A 63 9.88 7.49 -4.60
C TYR A 63 8.58 6.80 -4.15
N ARG A 64 7.64 7.61 -3.66
CA ARG A 64 6.39 7.18 -3.03
C ARG A 64 5.33 8.27 -3.14
N GLU A 65 4.07 7.87 -3.25
CA GLU A 65 2.91 8.78 -3.25
C GLU A 65 1.87 8.29 -2.24
N LEU A 66 1.14 9.22 -1.64
CA LEU A 66 -0.01 8.95 -0.78
C LEU A 66 -1.20 9.73 -1.33
N LEU A 67 -2.30 9.03 -1.58
CA LEU A 67 -3.57 9.61 -2.00
C LEU A 67 -4.63 9.25 -0.97
N LEU A 68 -5.17 10.28 -0.30
CA LEU A 68 -6.29 10.16 0.62
C LEU A 68 -7.52 10.80 -0.03
N VAL A 69 -8.57 10.01 -0.26
CA VAL A 69 -9.78 10.48 -0.96
C VAL A 69 -10.90 10.70 0.04
N GLU A 70 -11.38 11.93 0.12
CA GLU A 70 -12.52 12.33 0.97
C GLU A 70 -13.79 11.57 0.57
N ASN A 71 -14.59 11.20 1.57
CA ASN A 71 -15.86 10.45 1.39
C ASN A 71 -15.75 9.10 0.65
N ALA A 72 -14.55 8.59 0.38
CA ALA A 72 -14.35 7.27 -0.21
C ALA A 72 -14.29 6.21 0.89
N LYS A 73 -15.05 5.14 0.70
CA LYS A 73 -15.00 3.94 1.53
C LYS A 73 -13.94 2.95 1.03
N HIS A 74 -13.93 1.75 1.61
CA HIS A 74 -13.11 0.64 1.15
C HIS A 74 -13.24 0.43 -0.36
N THR A 75 -12.10 0.41 -1.06
CA THR A 75 -11.96 0.26 -2.53
C THR A 75 -12.62 1.33 -3.40
N GLU A 76 -13.06 2.46 -2.83
CA GLU A 76 -13.80 3.49 -3.60
C GLU A 76 -12.93 4.63 -4.14
N SER A 77 -11.65 4.75 -3.79
CA SER A 77 -10.80 5.92 -4.10
C SER A 77 -10.84 6.33 -5.57
N LYS A 78 -10.72 5.37 -6.50
CA LYS A 78 -10.77 5.63 -7.95
C LYS A 78 -12.15 6.10 -8.43
N TYR A 79 -13.22 5.59 -7.84
CA TYR A 79 -14.59 5.91 -8.27
C TYR A 79 -15.06 7.26 -7.76
N LYS A 80 -14.58 7.67 -6.58
CA LYS A 80 -14.92 8.95 -5.95
C LYS A 80 -14.12 10.12 -6.51
N ASP A 81 -12.86 9.87 -6.87
CA ASP A 81 -11.98 10.90 -7.44
C ASP A 81 -11.03 10.27 -8.49
N SER A 82 -11.60 9.91 -9.63
CA SER A 82 -10.82 9.36 -10.76
C SER A 82 -9.72 10.32 -11.22
N PRO A 83 -9.97 11.64 -11.37
CA PRO A 83 -8.93 12.58 -11.77
C PRO A 83 -7.74 12.58 -10.82
N ALA A 84 -7.95 12.66 -9.50
CA ALA A 84 -6.85 12.63 -8.53
C ALA A 84 -6.13 11.28 -8.52
N TYR A 85 -6.89 10.18 -8.65
CA TYR A 85 -6.32 8.84 -8.73
C TYR A 85 -5.42 8.67 -9.95
N ASP A 86 -5.92 9.02 -11.14
CA ASP A 86 -5.17 8.91 -12.39
C ASP A 86 -3.93 9.82 -12.37
N GLN A 87 -4.06 11.03 -11.81
CA GLN A 87 -2.92 11.93 -11.65
C GLN A 87 -1.85 11.37 -10.69
N ALA A 88 -2.26 10.74 -9.59
CA ALA A 88 -1.34 10.09 -8.66
C ALA A 88 -0.60 8.92 -9.31
N VAL A 89 -1.28 8.13 -10.14
CA VAL A 89 -0.65 7.06 -10.93
C VAL A 89 0.31 7.63 -11.97
N SER A 90 -0.07 8.69 -12.69
CA SER A 90 0.81 9.34 -13.66
C SER A 90 2.07 9.90 -13.01
N ARG A 91 1.94 10.63 -11.89
CA ARG A 91 3.10 11.06 -11.10
C ARG A 91 3.95 9.86 -10.73
N LEU A 92 3.30 8.77 -10.30
CA LEU A 92 4.01 7.60 -9.84
C LEU A 92 4.94 7.03 -10.94
N LEU A 93 4.36 6.85 -12.13
CA LEU A 93 5.03 6.25 -13.28
C LEU A 93 6.12 7.16 -13.86
N THR A 94 5.87 8.47 -13.99
CA THR A 94 6.87 9.42 -14.51
C THR A 94 8.13 9.42 -13.65
N ALA A 95 7.99 9.49 -12.33
CA ALA A 95 9.15 9.46 -11.45
C ALA A 95 9.85 8.09 -11.39
N ALA A 96 9.14 7.00 -11.69
CA ALA A 96 9.74 5.68 -11.84
C ALA A 96 10.56 5.57 -13.14
N GLU A 97 10.05 6.10 -14.25
CA GLU A 97 10.75 6.14 -15.54
C GLU A 97 12.02 6.98 -15.49
N ASP A 98 11.99 8.13 -14.81
CA ASP A 98 13.16 8.98 -14.61
C ASP A 98 14.32 8.28 -13.88
N LYS A 99 14.02 7.28 -13.05
CA LYS A 99 15.02 6.44 -12.38
C LYS A 99 15.61 5.35 -13.28
N ILE A 100 14.91 4.94 -14.34
CA ILE A 100 15.34 3.88 -15.26
C ILE A 100 16.22 4.45 -16.38
N ILE A 101 15.94 5.68 -16.81
CA ILE A 101 16.64 6.33 -17.93
C ILE A 101 17.96 6.99 -17.49
N ARG A 102 18.17 7.21 -16.19
CA ARG A 102 19.41 7.73 -15.59
C ARG A 102 20.30 6.60 -15.10
#